data_AF-V6TH15-F1
#
_entry.id   AF-V6TH15-F1
#
_cell.length_a   1.000
_cell.length_b   1.000
_cell.length_c   1.000
_cell.angle_alpha   90.00
_cell.angle_beta   90.00
_cell.angle_gamma   90.00
#
_symmetry.space_group_name_H-M   'P 1'
#
loop_
_entity.id
_entity.type
_entity.pdbx_description
1 polymer ?
#
loop_
_entity_poly.entity_id
_entity_poly.type
_entity_poly.pdbx_seq_one_letter_code
_entity_poly.pdbx_strand_id
1 'polypeptide(L)'
;MLVVELLFVLNVLAANCAGGTRNSRATGNQCGTIEGRSSPMECAEGHALDEAANACRAPPSFQCEVDKLVTIGSAQACTQCKQGFAPIDGVCTAFGDDLVTRTAKCTQSGGAAIEGTDTSCGKCGGDGYFLFMGGCYKTGASPGELICTNAVGGVCAACKADGSVFQNKASVKTPGSECILCSDSVGADSNKGVANCAACDAPTGDTGTAKCKACAEGHALDEAANACVSSGGAGGSVNKGGLSTGAIAGITVAVVVVVGGLAGFLCWWFICRGKA
;
A
#
# COMPACT_ATOMS: atom_id res chain seq x y z
N MET A 1 -28.96 38.31 14.61
CA MET A 1 -27.62 37.71 14.57
C MET A 1 -27.75 36.19 14.42
N LEU A 2 -28.37 35.73 13.33
CA LEU A 2 -28.58 34.29 13.04
C LEU A 2 -28.90 34.05 11.55
N VAL A 3 -28.33 34.86 10.64
CA VAL A 3 -28.56 34.74 9.18
C VAL A 3 -27.26 34.88 8.37
N VAL A 4 -26.10 35.01 9.04
CA VAL A 4 -24.81 35.26 8.36
C VAL A 4 -23.92 34.01 8.28
N GLU A 5 -24.17 32.95 9.08
CA GLU A 5 -23.36 31.72 9.02
C GLU A 5 -23.88 30.64 8.05
N LEU A 6 -25.07 30.80 7.47
CA LEU A 6 -25.61 29.78 6.54
C LEU A 6 -25.24 30.00 5.07
N LEU A 7 -24.56 31.11 4.72
CA LEU A 7 -24.16 31.40 3.34
C LEU A 7 -22.76 30.85 2.96
N PHE A 8 -21.96 30.36 3.90
CA PHE A 8 -20.62 29.83 3.58
C PHE A 8 -20.60 28.35 3.19
N VAL A 9 -21.67 27.60 3.44
CA VAL A 9 -21.72 26.15 3.12
C VAL A 9 -22.33 25.88 1.73
N LEU A 10 -23.03 26.85 1.13
CA LEU A 10 -23.75 26.64 -0.14
C LEU A 10 -23.03 27.13 -1.41
N ASN A 11 -21.74 27.47 -1.33
CA ASN A 11 -20.97 28.00 -2.46
C ASN A 11 -19.77 27.13 -2.90
N VAL A 12 -19.72 25.85 -2.51
CA VAL A 12 -18.67 24.89 -2.96
C VAL A 12 -19.23 23.80 -3.88
N LEU A 13 -20.42 23.98 -4.47
CA LEU A 13 -20.99 23.01 -5.43
C LEU A 13 -21.20 23.56 -6.85
N ALA A 14 -20.50 24.63 -7.22
CA ALA A 14 -20.53 25.12 -8.59
C ALA A 14 -19.21 25.79 -8.97
N ALA A 15 -18.23 25.01 -9.42
CA ALA A 15 -17.26 25.40 -10.46
C ALA A 15 -16.20 24.29 -10.67
N ASN A 16 -16.37 23.49 -11.72
CA ASN A 16 -15.35 23.18 -12.74
C ASN A 16 -15.68 21.86 -13.45
N CYS A 17 -16.53 21.94 -14.47
CA CYS A 17 -16.50 21.06 -15.64
C CYS A 17 -17.13 21.85 -16.79
N ALA A 18 -16.32 22.70 -17.43
CA ALA A 18 -16.73 23.47 -18.59
C ALA A 18 -16.44 22.69 -19.89
N GLY A 19 -17.52 22.38 -20.64
CA GLY A 19 -17.49 22.20 -22.10
C GLY A 19 -17.42 20.76 -22.62
N GLY A 20 -18.49 20.30 -23.29
CA GLY A 20 -18.42 19.13 -24.21
C GLY A 20 -19.77 18.46 -24.50
N THR A 21 -20.24 18.57 -25.74
CA THR A 21 -21.54 18.11 -26.26
C THR A 21 -21.65 16.61 -26.58
N ARG A 22 -22.90 16.15 -26.65
CA ARG A 22 -23.44 14.79 -26.83
C ARG A 22 -22.74 13.88 -27.84
N ASN A 23 -22.73 12.58 -27.48
CA ASN A 23 -22.36 11.37 -28.24
C ASN A 23 -20.86 11.03 -28.26
N SER A 24 -20.42 10.11 -27.38
CA SER A 24 -19.41 9.07 -27.70
C SER A 24 -19.08 8.15 -26.51
N ARG A 25 -18.82 6.88 -26.88
CA ARG A 25 -18.12 5.80 -26.18
C ARG A 25 -17.10 6.30 -25.13
N ALA A 26 -17.16 5.75 -23.92
CA ALA A 26 -16.22 6.03 -22.83
C ALA A 26 -14.79 5.62 -23.21
N THR A 27 -13.97 6.62 -23.53
CA THR A 27 -12.51 6.51 -23.60
C THR A 27 -11.94 7.68 -22.79
N GLY A 28 -11.40 7.39 -21.60
CA GLY A 28 -10.55 8.30 -20.83
C GLY A 28 -11.24 9.42 -20.03
N ASN A 29 -11.06 9.39 -18.71
CA ASN A 29 -11.03 10.52 -17.76
C ASN A 29 -12.16 11.58 -17.70
N GLN A 30 -13.38 11.33 -18.21
CA GLN A 30 -14.49 12.28 -17.98
C GLN A 30 -15.80 11.60 -17.59
N CYS A 31 -16.40 12.10 -16.50
CA CYS A 31 -17.75 11.74 -16.06
C CYS A 31 -18.80 12.32 -17.01
N GLY A 32 -19.57 11.45 -17.65
CA GLY A 32 -20.80 11.84 -18.34
C GLY A 32 -21.94 12.08 -17.34
N THR A 33 -22.64 13.21 -17.47
CA THR A 33 -23.90 13.47 -16.74
C THR A 33 -25.04 12.70 -17.41
N ILE A 34 -25.76 11.89 -16.63
CA ILE A 34 -27.06 11.30 -17.03
C ILE A 34 -28.16 12.07 -16.28
N GLU A 35 -28.91 12.89 -17.02
CA GLU A 35 -30.26 13.41 -16.70
C GLU A 35 -30.57 13.90 -15.28
N GLY A 36 -29.95 15.01 -14.84
CA GLY A 36 -30.59 15.96 -13.91
C GLY A 36 -30.98 15.45 -12.51
N ARG A 37 -30.52 14.26 -12.11
CA ARG A 37 -30.54 13.76 -10.74
C ARG A 37 -29.10 13.55 -10.31
N SER A 38 -28.77 14.00 -9.11
CA SER A 38 -27.50 13.70 -8.44
C SER A 38 -27.41 12.19 -8.18
N SER A 39 -27.02 11.42 -9.19
CA SER A 39 -26.59 10.03 -8.99
C SER A 39 -25.23 10.06 -8.30
N PRO A 40 -24.96 9.14 -7.36
CA PRO A 40 -23.61 8.95 -6.83
C PRO A 40 -22.64 8.74 -8.00
N MET A 41 -21.46 9.34 -7.93
CA MET A 41 -20.40 9.14 -8.92
C MET A 41 -19.95 7.68 -8.85
N GLU A 42 -20.51 6.79 -9.67
CA GLU A 42 -20.07 5.39 -9.73
C GLU A 42 -18.83 5.30 -10.61
N CYS A 43 -17.71 4.94 -10.00
CA CYS A 43 -16.48 4.67 -10.75
C CYS A 43 -16.58 3.37 -11.55
N ALA A 44 -15.87 3.32 -12.68
CA ALA A 44 -15.74 2.09 -13.45
C ALA A 44 -15.19 0.95 -12.57
N GLU A 45 -15.53 -0.30 -12.90
CA GLU A 45 -15.09 -1.48 -12.15
C GLU A 45 -13.56 -1.45 -11.94
N GLY A 46 -13.14 -1.60 -10.69
CA GLY A 46 -11.73 -1.56 -10.29
C GLY A 46 -11.16 -0.18 -9.99
N HIS A 47 -11.95 0.90 -10.07
CA HIS A 47 -11.57 2.25 -9.65
C HIS A 47 -12.29 2.67 -8.37
N ALA A 48 -11.63 3.47 -7.54
CA ALA A 48 -12.20 4.02 -6.31
C ALA A 48 -12.37 5.55 -6.43
N LEU A 49 -13.35 6.10 -5.71
CA LEU A 49 -13.49 7.54 -5.57
C LEU A 49 -12.36 8.07 -4.69
N ASP A 50 -11.54 8.94 -5.26
CA ASP A 50 -10.65 9.82 -4.50
C ASP A 50 -11.48 11.04 -4.10
N GLU A 51 -11.99 11.05 -2.86
CA GLU A 51 -12.83 12.13 -2.33
C GLU A 51 -12.09 13.48 -2.30
N ALA A 52 -10.77 13.47 -2.11
CA ALA A 52 -9.96 14.69 -2.07
C ALA A 52 -9.81 15.31 -3.46
N ALA A 53 -9.70 14.49 -4.51
CA ALA A 53 -9.65 14.93 -5.89
C ALA A 53 -11.03 15.03 -6.56
N ASN A 54 -12.10 14.54 -5.90
CA ASN A 54 -13.43 14.35 -6.48
C ASN A 54 -13.37 13.65 -7.86
N ALA A 55 -12.59 12.58 -7.94
CA ALA A 55 -12.28 11.88 -9.19
C ALA A 55 -12.17 10.37 -8.97
N CYS A 56 -12.46 9.58 -10.00
CA CYS A 56 -12.22 8.14 -9.97
C CYS A 56 -10.75 7.85 -10.25
N ARG A 57 -10.07 7.16 -9.32
CA ARG A 57 -8.66 6.80 -9.45
C ARG A 57 -8.48 5.29 -9.43
N ALA A 58 -7.58 4.79 -10.27
CA ALA A 58 -7.18 3.39 -10.23
C ALA A 58 -6.37 3.13 -8.95
N PRO A 59 -6.58 2.00 -8.26
CA PRO A 59 -5.76 1.62 -7.12
C PRO A 59 -4.32 1.32 -7.58
N PRO A 60 -3.32 1.43 -6.69
CA PRO A 60 -1.93 1.07 -6.99
C PRO A 60 -1.74 -0.36 -7.54
N SER A 61 -2.65 -1.29 -7.23
CA SER A 61 -2.60 -2.67 -7.73
C SER A 61 -3.08 -2.83 -9.18
N PHE A 62 -3.80 -1.86 -9.74
CA PHE A 62 -4.32 -1.93 -11.10
C PHE A 62 -3.19 -1.85 -12.12
N GLN A 63 -3.14 -2.81 -13.05
CA GLN A 63 -2.04 -2.96 -14.03
C GLN A 63 -0.64 -3.06 -13.41
N CYS A 64 -0.55 -3.37 -12.12
CA CYS A 64 0.72 -3.65 -11.48
C CYS A 64 1.16 -5.08 -11.75
N GLU A 65 2.46 -5.31 -11.93
CA GLU A 65 3.01 -6.65 -12.02
C GLU A 65 2.94 -7.38 -10.67
N VAL A 66 2.93 -8.71 -10.73
CA VAL A 66 2.90 -9.55 -9.53
C VAL A 66 4.17 -9.30 -8.70
N ASP A 67 4.00 -9.19 -7.38
CA ASP A 67 5.08 -8.89 -6.43
C ASP A 67 5.83 -7.58 -6.73
N LYS A 68 5.17 -6.61 -7.37
CA LYS A 68 5.69 -5.26 -7.63
C LYS A 68 4.90 -4.17 -6.91
N LEU A 69 3.99 -4.57 -6.03
CA LEU A 69 3.30 -3.68 -5.10
C LEU A 69 4.11 -3.61 -3.81
N VAL A 70 4.57 -2.42 -3.45
CA VAL A 70 5.33 -2.16 -2.22
C VAL A 70 4.55 -1.27 -1.26
N THR A 71 4.87 -1.36 0.02
CA THR A 71 4.30 -0.50 1.06
C THR A 71 5.31 0.56 1.46
N ILE A 72 4.88 1.83 1.43
CA ILE A 72 5.67 3.02 1.72
C ILE A 72 4.94 3.78 2.81
N GLY A 73 5.37 3.64 4.07
CA GLY A 73 4.60 4.13 5.21
C GLY A 73 3.21 3.50 5.23
N SER A 74 2.18 4.34 5.13
CA SER A 74 0.77 3.92 5.08
C SER A 74 0.21 3.75 3.67
N ALA A 75 1.01 4.01 2.62
CA ALA A 75 0.56 3.98 1.23
C ALA A 75 1.11 2.76 0.48
N GLN A 76 0.35 2.28 -0.50
CA GLN A 76 0.83 1.27 -1.45
C GLN A 76 1.26 1.93 -2.75
N ALA A 77 2.29 1.39 -3.37
CA ALA A 77 2.80 1.87 -4.64
C ALA A 77 3.24 0.71 -5.52
N CYS A 78 2.88 0.74 -6.80
CA CYS A 78 3.45 -0.14 -7.79
C CYS A 78 4.84 0.38 -8.23
N THR A 79 5.84 -0.50 -8.28
CA THR A 79 7.19 -0.19 -8.76
C THR A 79 7.43 -0.65 -10.19
N GLN A 80 6.58 -1.53 -10.70
CA GLN A 80 6.67 -2.00 -12.08
C GLN A 80 5.29 -2.37 -12.61
N CYS A 81 4.92 -1.72 -13.70
CA CYS A 81 3.62 -1.89 -14.33
C CYS A 81 3.66 -2.93 -15.44
N LYS A 82 2.49 -3.38 -15.87
CA LYS A 82 2.34 -4.14 -17.10
C LYS A 82 2.68 -3.27 -18.31
N GLN A 83 3.00 -3.93 -19.42
CA GLN A 83 3.35 -3.27 -20.68
C GLN A 83 2.31 -2.21 -21.09
N GLY A 84 2.80 -1.04 -21.52
CA GLY A 84 1.98 0.10 -21.93
C GLY A 84 1.65 1.09 -20.81
N PHE A 85 2.13 0.82 -19.58
CA PHE A 85 1.92 1.65 -18.40
C PHE A 85 3.23 1.95 -17.67
N ALA A 86 3.29 3.10 -17.01
CA ALA A 86 4.39 3.49 -16.13
C ALA A 86 3.88 3.89 -14.73
N PRO A 87 4.64 3.64 -13.65
CA PRO A 87 4.22 4.02 -12.32
C PRO A 87 4.38 5.53 -12.08
N ILE A 88 3.25 6.22 -11.89
CA ILE A 88 3.21 7.61 -11.44
C ILE A 88 2.52 7.67 -10.09
N ASP A 89 3.20 8.18 -9.08
CA ASP A 89 2.74 8.20 -7.68
C ASP A 89 2.26 6.80 -7.21
N GLY A 90 2.95 5.75 -7.67
CA GLY A 90 2.63 4.36 -7.36
C GLY A 90 1.44 3.77 -8.12
N VAL A 91 0.82 4.50 -9.06
CA VAL A 91 -0.30 4.02 -9.88
C VAL A 91 0.15 3.84 -11.33
N CYS A 92 -0.16 2.69 -11.92
CA CYS A 92 0.16 2.41 -13.31
C CYS A 92 -0.70 3.23 -14.25
N THR A 93 -0.06 4.18 -14.93
CA THR A 93 -0.69 5.16 -15.81
C THR A 93 -0.23 4.91 -17.24
N ALA A 94 -1.16 4.98 -18.21
CA ALA A 94 -0.86 4.68 -19.61
C ALA A 94 0.17 5.67 -20.18
N PHE A 95 1.05 5.20 -21.07
CA PHE A 95 2.14 6.01 -21.62
C PHE A 95 1.71 7.32 -22.29
N GLY A 96 0.54 7.34 -22.93
CA GLY A 96 0.00 8.52 -23.60
C GLY A 96 -0.71 9.52 -22.69
N ASP A 97 -0.80 9.25 -21.38
CA ASP A 97 -1.48 10.15 -20.44
C ASP A 97 -0.66 11.43 -20.20
N ASP A 98 -1.33 12.57 -20.04
CA ASP A 98 -0.69 13.87 -19.76
C ASP A 98 0.06 13.87 -18.42
N LEU A 99 -0.40 13.05 -17.45
CA LEU A 99 0.30 12.85 -16.18
C LEU A 99 1.69 12.24 -16.41
N VAL A 100 1.79 11.27 -17.32
CA VAL A 100 3.05 10.61 -17.68
C VAL A 100 3.93 11.52 -18.53
N THR A 101 3.38 12.07 -19.61
CA THR A 101 4.16 12.75 -20.65
C THR A 101 4.50 14.21 -20.33
N ARG A 102 3.60 14.94 -19.66
CA ARG A 102 3.74 16.39 -19.45
C ARG A 102 3.98 16.77 -18.00
N THR A 103 3.32 16.08 -17.07
CA THR A 103 3.34 16.43 -15.64
C THR A 103 4.55 15.82 -14.95
N ALA A 104 4.61 14.48 -14.86
CA ALA A 104 5.74 13.76 -14.29
C ALA A 104 6.94 13.68 -15.26
N LYS A 105 6.66 13.80 -16.57
CA LYS A 105 7.63 13.67 -17.67
C LYS A 105 8.50 12.42 -17.49
N CYS A 106 7.81 11.28 -17.37
CA CYS A 106 8.43 9.97 -17.25
C CYS A 106 9.09 9.60 -18.57
N THR A 107 10.38 9.33 -18.54
CA THR A 107 11.19 8.96 -19.71
C THR A 107 12.06 7.76 -19.36
N GLN A 108 12.62 7.11 -20.38
CA GLN A 108 13.69 6.12 -20.19
C GLN A 108 14.93 6.78 -19.55
N SER A 109 15.88 5.96 -19.07
CA SER A 109 17.11 6.45 -18.44
C SER A 109 17.97 7.29 -19.41
N GLY A 110 17.84 7.06 -20.72
CA GLY A 110 18.47 7.88 -21.76
C GLY A 110 17.78 9.24 -22.01
N GLY A 111 16.60 9.47 -21.44
CA GLY A 111 15.77 10.66 -21.70
C GLY A 111 14.85 10.52 -22.92
N ALA A 112 14.87 9.38 -23.62
CA ALA A 112 13.90 9.07 -24.66
C ALA A 112 12.51 8.81 -24.04
N ALA A 113 11.46 9.01 -24.84
CA ALA A 113 10.10 8.69 -24.42
C ALA A 113 9.99 7.21 -24.03
N ILE A 114 9.15 6.91 -23.03
CA ILE A 114 8.80 5.52 -22.71
C ILE A 114 7.90 4.95 -23.82
N GLU A 115 8.18 3.72 -24.24
CA GLU A 115 7.48 3.08 -25.35
C GLU A 115 7.62 1.55 -25.32
N GLY A 116 6.96 0.88 -26.26
CA GLY A 116 7.15 -0.54 -26.52
C GLY A 116 6.96 -1.44 -25.29
N THR A 117 8.05 -2.03 -24.81
CA THR A 117 8.10 -2.99 -23.70
C THR A 117 8.50 -2.36 -22.36
N ASP A 118 8.60 -1.03 -22.29
CA ASP A 118 8.86 -0.36 -21.03
C ASP A 118 7.76 -0.69 -20.00
N THR A 119 8.14 -0.71 -18.73
CA THR A 119 7.25 -1.04 -17.60
C THR A 119 7.47 -0.13 -16.40
N SER A 120 8.41 0.82 -16.53
CA SER A 120 8.87 1.72 -15.49
C SER A 120 9.49 2.98 -16.11
N CYS A 121 9.57 4.03 -15.31
CA CYS A 121 10.33 5.24 -15.61
C CYS A 121 11.81 5.00 -15.34
N GLY A 122 12.67 5.52 -16.22
CA GLY A 122 14.12 5.61 -15.96
C GLY A 122 14.57 7.01 -15.52
N LYS A 123 13.73 8.03 -15.74
CA LYS A 123 13.94 9.43 -15.34
C LYS A 123 12.60 10.14 -15.18
N CYS A 124 12.58 11.16 -14.33
CA CYS A 124 11.43 12.03 -14.09
C CYS A 124 11.83 13.49 -14.35
N GLY A 125 11.13 14.18 -15.26
CA GLY A 125 11.42 15.58 -15.60
C GLY A 125 10.41 16.58 -15.02
N GLY A 126 9.39 16.11 -14.32
CA GLY A 126 8.33 16.92 -13.74
C GLY A 126 8.80 17.74 -12.53
N ASP A 127 8.22 18.92 -12.34
CA ASP A 127 8.54 19.77 -11.19
C ASP A 127 8.08 19.10 -9.88
N GLY A 128 9.00 18.96 -8.93
CA GLY A 128 8.76 18.24 -7.68
C GLY A 128 8.63 16.72 -7.84
N TYR A 129 8.84 16.17 -9.04
CA TYR A 129 8.91 14.73 -9.24
C TYR A 129 10.33 14.22 -9.06
N PHE A 130 10.45 13.03 -8.47
CA PHE A 130 11.69 12.30 -8.37
C PHE A 130 11.48 10.83 -8.74
N LEU A 131 12.55 10.21 -9.24
CA LEU A 131 12.60 8.80 -9.52
C LEU A 131 12.79 8.01 -8.23
N PHE A 132 12.05 6.92 -8.08
CA PHE A 132 12.23 5.96 -6.99
C PHE A 132 11.76 4.58 -7.44
N MET A 133 12.61 3.56 -7.35
CA MET A 133 12.27 2.18 -7.76
C MET A 133 11.54 2.07 -9.11
N GLY A 134 11.93 2.87 -10.11
CA GLY A 134 11.32 2.85 -11.44
C GLY A 134 9.98 3.60 -11.59
N GLY A 135 9.53 4.33 -10.58
CA GLY A 135 8.35 5.20 -10.67
C GLY A 135 8.69 6.69 -10.49
N CYS A 136 7.85 7.57 -11.01
CA CYS A 136 7.93 9.00 -10.74
C CYS A 136 6.97 9.39 -9.62
N TYR A 137 7.50 9.95 -8.55
CA TYR A 137 6.76 10.30 -7.34
C TYR A 137 6.86 11.80 -7.07
N LYS A 138 5.76 12.43 -6.68
CA LYS A 138 5.69 13.86 -6.39
C LYS A 138 5.98 14.16 -4.92
N THR A 139 6.88 15.09 -4.65
CA THR A 139 7.08 15.64 -3.31
C THR A 139 5.83 16.39 -2.83
N GLY A 140 5.49 16.27 -1.55
CA GLY A 140 4.34 16.96 -0.97
C GLY A 140 2.97 16.36 -1.32
N ALA A 141 2.97 15.19 -1.97
CA ALA A 141 1.79 14.36 -2.16
C ALA A 141 2.12 12.91 -1.82
N SER A 142 1.17 12.17 -1.26
CA SER A 142 1.34 10.73 -1.01
C SER A 142 1.33 9.94 -2.34
N PRO A 143 2.21 8.93 -2.50
CA PRO A 143 3.17 8.45 -1.50
C PRO A 143 4.53 9.18 -1.50
N GLY A 144 4.79 10.07 -2.47
CA GLY A 144 6.11 10.70 -2.63
C GLY A 144 6.60 11.50 -1.42
N GLU A 145 5.71 12.13 -0.64
CA GLU A 145 6.05 12.84 0.61
C GLU A 145 6.52 11.93 1.76
N LEU A 146 6.21 10.63 1.67
CA LEU A 146 6.67 9.61 2.60
C LEU A 146 8.09 9.14 2.27
N ILE A 147 8.58 9.46 1.06
CA ILE A 147 9.88 9.05 0.54
C ILE A 147 10.85 10.23 0.54
N CYS A 148 10.43 11.37 -0.01
CA CYS A 148 11.31 12.48 -0.33
C CYS A 148 10.77 13.80 0.19
N THR A 149 11.64 14.57 0.84
CA THR A 149 11.32 15.92 1.33
C THR A 149 11.81 17.01 0.37
N ASN A 150 12.80 16.70 -0.47
CA ASN A 150 13.34 17.63 -1.45
C ASN A 150 13.81 16.87 -2.70
N ALA A 151 13.21 17.19 -3.86
CA ALA A 151 13.57 16.63 -5.15
C ALA A 151 14.27 17.68 -6.02
N VAL A 152 15.37 17.29 -6.66
CA VAL A 152 16.15 18.17 -7.53
C VAL A 152 16.55 17.39 -8.79
N GLY A 153 16.25 17.93 -9.97
CA GLY A 153 16.67 17.33 -11.24
C GLY A 153 16.11 15.91 -11.47
N GLY A 154 14.92 15.60 -10.93
CA GLY A 154 14.30 14.29 -11.09
C GLY A 154 14.78 13.22 -10.12
N VAL A 155 15.61 13.57 -9.13
CA VAL A 155 16.10 12.65 -8.09
C VAL A 155 15.81 13.20 -6.69
N CYS A 156 15.75 12.32 -5.70
CA CYS A 156 15.54 12.74 -4.33
C CYS A 156 16.85 13.21 -3.69
N ALA A 157 16.95 14.50 -3.35
CA ALA A 157 18.12 15.06 -2.69
C ALA A 157 18.11 14.80 -1.17
N ALA A 158 16.93 14.70 -0.55
CA ALA A 158 16.79 14.44 0.88
C ALA A 158 15.61 13.50 1.18
N CYS A 159 15.93 12.29 1.61
CA CYS A 159 14.94 11.30 2.01
C CYS A 159 14.20 11.70 3.29
N LYS A 160 12.97 11.20 3.44
CA LYS A 160 12.18 11.39 4.65
C LYS A 160 12.87 10.69 5.83
N ALA A 161 13.30 11.46 6.81
CA ALA A 161 13.86 10.94 8.06
C ALA A 161 12.78 10.25 8.91
N ASP A 162 13.19 9.28 9.73
CA ASP A 162 12.35 8.51 10.65
C ASP A 162 11.10 7.88 9.99
N GLY A 163 11.16 7.65 8.67
CA GLY A 163 10.10 7.05 7.89
C GLY A 163 10.42 5.62 7.45
N SER A 164 9.74 5.18 6.40
CA SER A 164 9.94 3.86 5.80
C SER A 164 11.05 3.82 4.76
N VAL A 165 11.85 4.88 4.68
CA VAL A 165 13.00 4.99 3.79
C VAL A 165 14.21 5.53 4.55
N PHE A 166 15.39 5.28 4.01
CA PHE A 166 16.63 5.87 4.48
C PHE A 166 17.45 6.40 3.31
N GLN A 167 18.33 7.38 3.58
CA GLN A 167 19.23 7.92 2.58
C GLN A 167 20.30 6.88 2.20
N ASN A 168 20.41 6.56 0.91
CA ASN A 168 21.51 5.76 0.39
C ASN A 168 22.85 6.48 0.64
N LYS A 169 23.80 5.77 1.25
CA LYS A 169 25.10 6.33 1.65
C LYS A 169 26.19 6.09 0.64
N ALA A 170 25.94 5.36 -0.45
CA ALA A 170 26.92 5.15 -1.49
C ALA A 170 27.49 6.47 -2.03
N SER A 171 28.81 6.51 -2.25
CA SER A 171 29.50 7.66 -2.84
C SER A 171 28.96 8.01 -4.24
N VAL A 172 28.56 6.99 -5.02
CA VAL A 172 27.88 7.13 -6.30
C VAL A 172 26.55 6.39 -6.21
N LYS A 173 25.47 7.07 -6.58
CA LYS A 173 24.11 6.54 -6.48
C LYS A 173 23.57 6.33 -7.88
N THR A 174 22.99 5.16 -8.10
CA THR A 174 22.20 4.92 -9.30
C THR A 174 20.96 5.84 -9.27
N PRO A 175 20.59 6.54 -10.35
CA PRO A 175 19.40 7.37 -10.35
C PRO A 175 18.17 6.59 -9.87
N GLY A 176 17.44 7.14 -8.91
CA GLY A 176 16.28 6.50 -8.30
C GLY A 176 16.59 5.59 -7.10
N SER A 177 17.86 5.48 -6.71
CA SER A 177 18.30 4.78 -5.48
C SER A 177 18.68 5.75 -4.36
N GLU A 178 18.44 7.05 -4.50
CA GLU A 178 18.88 8.04 -3.52
C GLU A 178 18.26 7.78 -2.14
N CYS A 179 17.03 7.29 -2.15
CA CYS A 179 16.33 6.72 -1.01
C CYS A 179 16.13 5.23 -1.23
N ILE A 180 16.27 4.44 -0.18
CA ILE A 180 16.02 3.00 -0.19
C ILE A 180 14.96 2.69 0.86
N LEU A 181 14.00 1.81 0.55
CA LEU A 181 13.00 1.38 1.53
C LEU A 181 13.69 0.62 2.67
N CYS A 182 13.23 0.87 3.90
CA CYS A 182 13.66 0.10 5.04
C CYS A 182 13.37 -1.40 4.89
N SER A 183 12.31 -1.76 4.16
CA SER A 183 11.92 -3.14 3.86
C SER A 183 12.63 -3.76 2.65
N ASP A 184 13.40 -2.98 1.87
CA ASP A 184 14.05 -3.46 0.67
C ASP A 184 15.37 -4.17 0.99
N SER A 185 15.31 -5.49 1.15
CA SER A 185 16.47 -6.34 1.40
C SER A 185 17.38 -6.53 0.18
N VAL A 186 16.94 -6.18 -1.02
CA VAL A 186 17.79 -6.17 -2.22
C VAL A 186 18.64 -4.91 -2.20
N GLY A 187 18.00 -3.77 -1.99
CA GLY A 187 18.64 -2.47 -1.90
C GLY A 187 19.28 -2.02 -3.21
N ALA A 188 20.22 -1.09 -3.11
CA ALA A 188 20.95 -0.52 -4.24
C ALA A 188 22.32 -0.03 -3.79
N ASP A 189 23.29 -0.03 -4.72
CA ASP A 189 24.63 0.52 -4.50
C ASP A 189 25.29 0.02 -3.19
N SER A 190 25.13 -1.28 -2.89
CA SER A 190 25.65 -1.93 -1.66
C SER A 190 25.06 -1.42 -0.34
N ASN A 191 23.97 -0.66 -0.39
CA ASN A 191 23.13 -0.28 0.73
C ASN A 191 21.81 -1.03 0.63
N LYS A 192 21.35 -1.63 1.73
CA LYS A 192 20.09 -2.39 1.74
C LYS A 192 19.32 -2.20 3.04
N GLY A 193 18.01 -2.38 2.97
CA GLY A 193 17.12 -2.49 4.11
C GLY A 193 17.12 -3.90 4.73
N VAL A 194 16.13 -4.12 5.59
CA VAL A 194 15.86 -5.36 6.31
C VAL A 194 14.44 -5.80 5.95
N ALA A 195 14.28 -7.04 5.52
CA ALA A 195 12.95 -7.57 5.18
C ALA A 195 11.96 -7.38 6.34
N ASN A 196 10.72 -6.99 6.02
CA ASN A 196 9.66 -6.68 6.98
C ASN A 196 9.98 -5.54 7.96
N CYS A 197 10.96 -4.68 7.67
CA CYS A 197 11.22 -3.49 8.46
C CYS A 197 10.39 -2.30 7.99
N ALA A 198 9.63 -1.69 8.90
CA ALA A 198 8.77 -0.54 8.63
C ALA A 198 9.48 0.81 8.81
N ALA A 199 10.48 0.88 9.69
CA ALA A 199 11.30 2.06 9.92
C ALA A 199 12.73 1.69 10.35
N CYS A 200 13.73 2.43 9.88
CA CYS A 200 15.13 2.10 10.04
C CYS A 200 16.05 3.33 10.08
N ASP A 201 17.26 3.17 10.61
CA ASP A 201 18.37 4.11 10.43
C ASP A 201 19.21 3.72 9.22
N ALA A 202 19.68 4.74 8.48
CA ALA A 202 20.68 4.54 7.45
C ALA A 202 21.98 3.90 8.01
N PRO A 203 22.69 3.10 7.22
CA PRO A 203 24.02 2.63 7.61
C PRO A 203 24.97 3.82 7.82
N THR A 204 26.02 3.60 8.62
CA THR A 204 27.01 4.65 8.93
C THR A 204 28.09 4.77 7.86
N GLY A 205 28.29 3.75 7.03
CA GLY A 205 29.26 3.74 5.94
C GLY A 205 28.60 3.78 4.56
N ASP A 206 29.43 3.92 3.54
CA ASP A 206 29.01 3.96 2.13
C ASP A 206 28.42 2.63 1.64
N THR A 207 28.60 1.56 2.42
CA THR A 207 27.97 0.26 2.21
C THR A 207 27.43 -0.24 3.54
N GLY A 208 26.35 -1.02 3.52
CA GLY A 208 25.80 -1.57 4.74
C GLY A 208 24.34 -1.97 4.68
N THR A 209 23.87 -2.53 5.78
CA THR A 209 22.46 -2.82 6.00
C THR A 209 21.92 -1.78 6.97
N ALA A 210 20.78 -1.19 6.65
CA ALA A 210 20.09 -0.27 7.53
C ALA A 210 19.76 -0.96 8.87
N LYS A 211 19.79 -0.19 9.96
CA LYS A 211 19.43 -0.72 11.29
C LYS A 211 17.92 -0.59 11.48
N CYS A 212 17.21 -1.71 11.59
CA CYS A 212 15.78 -1.69 11.79
C CYS A 212 15.42 -1.19 13.20
N LYS A 213 14.47 -0.26 13.28
CA LYS A 213 13.92 0.27 14.55
C LYS A 213 12.53 -0.28 14.84
N ALA A 214 11.73 -0.47 13.79
CA ALA A 214 10.37 -0.94 13.90
C ALA A 214 10.06 -1.89 12.76
N CYS A 215 9.46 -3.02 13.10
CA CYS A 215 9.01 -4.00 12.13
C CYS A 215 7.60 -3.68 11.63
N ALA A 216 7.28 -4.18 10.44
CA ALA A 216 5.93 -4.17 9.91
C ALA A 216 4.99 -4.99 10.81
N GLU A 217 3.69 -4.78 10.63
CA GLU A 217 2.68 -5.51 11.40
C GLU A 217 2.88 -7.03 11.32
N GLY A 218 2.61 -7.71 12.44
CA GLY A 218 2.82 -9.15 12.57
C GLY A 218 4.28 -9.60 12.67
N HIS A 219 5.23 -8.67 12.87
CA HIS A 219 6.65 -8.98 13.07
C HIS A 219 7.20 -8.33 14.33
N ALA A 220 8.14 -9.00 15.00
CA ALA A 220 8.87 -8.50 16.15
C ALA A 220 10.34 -8.26 15.79
N LEU A 221 10.94 -7.22 16.37
CA LEU A 221 12.34 -6.88 16.15
C LEU A 221 13.24 -7.79 17.00
N ASP A 222 14.14 -8.50 16.33
CA ASP A 222 15.34 -9.08 16.93
C ASP A 222 16.49 -8.08 16.77
N GLU A 223 16.81 -7.36 17.84
CA GLU A 223 17.86 -6.34 17.84
C GLU A 223 19.25 -6.92 17.62
N ALA A 224 19.51 -8.15 18.08
CA ALA A 224 20.82 -8.78 17.97
C ALA A 224 21.10 -9.22 16.53
N ALA A 225 20.08 -9.75 15.86
CA ALA A 225 20.15 -10.15 14.46
C ALA A 225 19.87 -9.01 13.47
N ASN A 226 19.41 -7.85 13.95
CA ASN A 226 18.88 -6.76 13.12
C ASN A 226 17.84 -7.26 12.11
N ALA A 227 16.86 -8.04 12.60
CA ALA A 227 15.90 -8.74 11.77
C ALA A 227 14.47 -8.61 12.31
N CYS A 228 13.49 -8.64 11.41
CA CYS A 228 12.09 -8.67 11.74
C CYS A 228 11.54 -10.09 11.56
N VAL A 229 11.30 -10.78 12.67
CA VAL A 229 10.80 -12.16 12.69
C VAL A 229 9.29 -12.17 12.85
N SER A 230 8.59 -13.04 12.11
CA SER A 230 7.14 -13.13 12.23
C SER A 230 6.74 -13.46 13.68
N SER A 231 5.75 -12.75 14.21
CA SER A 231 5.27 -12.90 15.58
C SER A 231 4.49 -14.22 15.82
N GLY A 232 4.64 -15.21 14.94
CA GLY A 232 4.01 -16.52 15.01
C GLY A 232 4.85 -17.53 15.78
N GLY A 233 4.67 -17.54 17.11
CA GLY A 233 4.83 -18.74 17.94
C GLY A 233 6.23 -19.31 18.18
N ALA A 234 7.07 -18.65 18.98
CA ALA A 234 8.13 -19.30 19.78
C ALA A 234 8.59 -18.43 20.97
N GLY A 235 7.92 -18.61 22.12
CA GLY A 235 8.49 -18.59 23.48
C GLY A 235 9.08 -17.30 24.09
N GLY A 236 8.41 -16.74 25.10
CA GLY A 236 9.12 -15.93 26.11
C GLY A 236 8.38 -14.87 26.94
N SER A 237 7.18 -15.12 27.47
CA SER A 237 6.78 -14.46 28.73
C SER A 237 6.20 -15.50 29.68
N VAL A 238 7.00 -15.88 30.66
CA VAL A 238 6.50 -16.38 31.94
C VAL A 238 5.64 -15.26 32.56
N ASN A 239 4.48 -15.63 33.12
CA ASN A 239 3.49 -14.76 33.78
C ASN A 239 2.38 -14.14 32.91
N LYS A 240 1.50 -14.98 32.34
CA LYS A 240 0.05 -14.71 32.41
C LYS A 240 -0.72 -16.03 32.30
N GLY A 241 -1.41 -16.40 33.38
CA GLY A 241 -2.41 -17.47 33.32
C GLY A 241 -3.53 -17.08 32.36
N GLY A 242 -4.00 -18.04 31.57
CA GLY A 242 -5.11 -17.84 30.64
C GLY A 242 -5.06 -18.85 29.51
N LEU A 243 -5.91 -19.87 29.63
CA LEU A 243 -6.01 -21.02 28.74
C LEU A 243 -6.28 -20.61 27.28
N SER A 244 -5.67 -21.34 26.36
CA SER A 244 -6.01 -21.33 24.94
C SER A 244 -7.49 -21.66 24.73
N THR A 245 -8.24 -20.71 24.17
CA THR A 245 -9.64 -20.87 23.74
C THR A 245 -9.78 -21.73 22.47
N GLY A 246 -8.78 -22.56 22.14
CA GLY A 246 -8.74 -23.41 20.95
C GLY A 246 -8.87 -24.92 21.19
N ALA A 247 -9.23 -25.37 22.41
CA ALA A 247 -9.42 -26.79 22.74
C ALA A 247 -10.75 -27.11 23.45
N ILE A 248 -11.69 -26.16 23.50
CA ILE A 248 -12.95 -26.29 24.25
C ILE A 248 -14.13 -26.32 23.27
N ALA A 249 -14.14 -27.32 22.39
CA ALA A 249 -15.32 -27.68 21.58
C ALA A 249 -15.45 -29.21 21.37
N GLY A 250 -14.85 -30.02 22.26
CA GLY A 250 -14.92 -31.48 22.18
C GLY A 250 -15.23 -32.22 23.48
N ILE A 251 -15.29 -31.53 24.63
CA ILE A 251 -15.43 -32.20 25.94
C ILE A 251 -16.89 -32.22 26.43
N THR A 252 -17.76 -31.33 25.94
CA THR A 252 -19.18 -31.29 26.36
C THR A 252 -20.02 -32.41 25.75
N VAL A 253 -19.70 -32.87 24.54
CA VAL A 253 -20.48 -33.95 23.87
C VAL A 253 -20.20 -35.31 24.50
N ALA A 254 -18.96 -35.58 24.94
CA ALA A 254 -18.61 -36.84 25.58
C ALA A 254 -19.36 -37.05 26.90
N VAL A 255 -19.51 -35.99 27.72
CA VAL A 255 -20.26 -36.08 28.99
C VAL A 255 -21.75 -36.31 28.74
N VAL A 256 -22.36 -35.64 27.74
CA VAL A 256 -23.78 -35.82 27.41
C VAL A 256 -24.06 -37.23 26.89
N VAL A 257 -23.18 -37.82 26.07
CA VAL A 257 -23.33 -39.20 25.59
C VAL A 257 -23.17 -40.20 26.74
N VAL A 258 -22.22 -39.98 27.65
CA VAL A 258 -22.02 -40.86 28.82
C VAL A 258 -23.21 -40.78 29.77
N VAL A 259 -23.71 -39.59 30.09
CA VAL A 259 -24.87 -39.40 30.99
C VAL A 259 -26.17 -39.90 30.32
N GLY A 260 -26.36 -39.62 29.03
CA GLY A 260 -27.51 -40.12 28.26
C GLY A 260 -27.50 -41.64 28.12
N GLY A 261 -26.33 -42.24 27.88
CA GLY A 261 -26.15 -43.69 27.82
C GLY A 261 -26.40 -44.37 29.16
N LEU A 262 -25.91 -43.80 30.27
CA LEU A 262 -26.17 -44.32 31.61
C LEU A 262 -27.65 -44.24 32.00
N ALA A 263 -28.32 -43.11 31.71
CA ALA A 263 -29.75 -42.97 31.97
C ALA A 263 -30.59 -43.94 31.13
N GLY A 264 -30.26 -44.11 29.84
CA GLY A 264 -30.93 -45.07 28.96
C GLY A 264 -30.72 -46.52 29.39
N PHE A 265 -29.50 -46.89 29.77
CA PHE A 265 -29.18 -48.23 30.28
C PHE A 265 -29.86 -48.52 31.61
N LEU A 266 -29.95 -47.54 32.52
CA LEU A 266 -30.67 -47.68 33.79
C LEU A 266 -32.19 -47.82 33.60
N CYS A 267 -32.79 -47.04 32.69
CA CYS A 267 -34.21 -47.18 32.33
C CYS A 267 -34.50 -48.54 31.71
N TRP A 268 -33.67 -49.01 30.78
CA TRP A 268 -33.79 -50.37 30.21
C TRP A 268 -33.65 -51.43 31.30
N TRP A 269 -32.63 -51.31 32.17
CA TRP A 269 -32.37 -52.29 33.22
C TRP A 269 -33.52 -52.41 34.21
N PHE A 270 -34.10 -51.30 34.67
CA PHE A 270 -35.24 -51.33 35.59
C PHE A 270 -36.55 -51.82 34.93
N ILE A 271 -36.80 -51.48 33.68
CA ILE A 271 -38.03 -51.88 32.98
C ILE A 271 -37.97 -53.34 32.52
N CYS A 272 -36.83 -53.80 32.00
CA CYS A 272 -36.69 -55.16 31.47
C CYS A 272 -36.39 -56.22 32.54
N ARG A 273 -35.93 -55.83 33.75
CA ARG A 273 -35.69 -56.77 34.85
C ARG A 273 -36.91 -56.96 35.76
N GLY A 274 -37.98 -56.19 35.59
CA GLY A 274 -39.24 -56.36 36.31
C GLY A 274 -40.17 -57.46 35.77
N LYS A 275 -39.72 -58.22 34.76
CA LYS A 275 -40.53 -59.31 34.17
C LYS A 275 -39.69 -60.57 33.98
N ALA A 276 -39.15 -61.06 35.09
CA ALA A 276 -38.81 -62.46 35.33
C ALA A 276 -39.36 -62.85 36.70
#